data_AF-A0A484GHD5-F1
#
_entry.id   AF-A0A484GHD5-F1
#
_cell.length_a   1.000
_cell.length_b   1.000
_cell.length_c   1.000
_cell.angle_alpha   90.00
_cell.angle_beta   90.00
_cell.angle_gamma   90.00
#
_symmetry.space_group_name_H-M   'P 1'
#
loop_
_entity.id
_entity.type
_entity.pdbx_description
1 polymer ?
#
loop_
_entity_poly.entity_id
_entity_poly.type
_entity_poly.pdbx_seq_one_letter_code
_entity_poly.pdbx_strand_id
1 'polypeptide(L)'
;MSAGAHWWTAEERNRVVLELKAAGWLELSERDSIYKEFSFKNFNQAFGLMSGVALQAEKMNHHLEWFNGYSNVQITLTSHDCGVLTKR
;
A
#
# COMPACT_ATOMS: atom_id res chain seq x y z
N MET A 1 4.90 -24.01 6.20
CA MET A 1 3.69 -23.49 6.85
C MET A 1 4.08 -22.25 7.64
N SER A 2 3.77 -21.05 7.14
CA SER A 2 4.11 -19.74 7.74
C SER A 2 2.84 -18.89 7.88
N ALA A 3 1.76 -19.49 8.39
CA ALA A 3 0.46 -18.83 8.47
C ALA A 3 0.41 -17.69 9.50
N GLY A 4 1.44 -17.50 10.35
CA GLY A 4 1.46 -16.49 11.43
C GLY A 4 2.34 -15.26 11.20
N ALA A 5 3.24 -15.26 10.21
CA ALA A 5 4.28 -14.23 10.10
C ALA A 5 3.77 -12.89 9.54
N HIS A 6 2.64 -12.90 8.82
CA HIS A 6 2.14 -11.73 8.12
C HIS A 6 1.01 -11.01 8.87
N TRP A 7 0.49 -11.57 9.96
CA TRP A 7 -0.62 -10.97 10.69
C TRP A 7 -0.14 -10.06 11.81
N TRP A 8 -0.85 -8.95 12.00
CA TRP A 8 -0.72 -8.12 13.19
C TRP A 8 -1.61 -8.64 14.33
N THR A 9 -1.18 -8.42 15.57
CA THR A 9 -2.14 -8.38 16.68
C THR A 9 -3.07 -7.16 16.54
N ALA A 10 -4.19 -7.11 17.26
CA ALA A 10 -5.09 -5.95 17.23
C ALA A 10 -4.37 -4.65 17.65
N GLU A 11 -3.51 -4.72 18.66
CA GLU A 11 -2.71 -3.58 19.12
C GLU A 11 -1.67 -3.13 18.09
N GLU A 12 -0.98 -4.08 17.44
CA GLU A 12 -0.04 -3.79 16.36
C GLU A 12 -0.76 -3.14 15.18
N ARG A 13 -1.90 -3.69 14.74
CA ARG A 13 -2.69 -3.16 13.63
C ARG A 13 -3.11 -1.73 13.94
N ASN A 14 -3.67 -1.48 15.12
CA ASN A 14 -4.11 -0.14 15.50
C ASN A 14 -2.97 0.89 15.47
N ARG A 15 -1.79 0.53 15.98
CA ARG A 15 -0.62 1.42 15.95
C ARG A 15 -0.16 1.74 14.54
N VAL A 16 0.04 0.71 13.72
CA VAL A 16 0.50 0.88 12.33
C VAL A 16 -0.51 1.66 11.50
N VAL A 17 -1.81 1.39 11.66
CA VAL A 17 -2.87 2.13 10.97
C VAL A 17 -2.89 3.60 11.40
N LEU A 18 -2.68 3.92 12.68
CA LEU A 18 -2.59 5.31 13.14
C LEU A 18 -1.37 6.03 12.54
N GLU A 19 -0.22 5.36 12.46
CA GLU A 19 1.00 5.91 11.83
C GLU A 19 0.79 6.14 10.33
N LEU A 20 0.18 5.20 9.62
CA LEU A 20 -0.16 5.32 8.21
C LEU A 20 -1.16 6.46 7.97
N LYS A 21 -2.17 6.62 8.83
CA LYS A 21 -3.10 7.77 8.79
C LYS A 21 -2.39 9.09 9.00
N ALA A 22 -1.48 9.17 9.96
CA ALA A 22 -0.66 10.37 10.17
C ALA A 22 0.22 10.68 8.94
N ALA A 23 0.66 9.65 8.20
CA ALA A 23 1.36 9.79 6.93
C ALA A 23 0.42 10.06 5.73
N GLY A 24 -0.88 10.24 5.92
CA GLY A 24 -1.85 10.58 4.88
C GLY A 24 -2.45 9.39 4.12
N TRP A 25 -2.34 8.18 4.65
CA TRP A 25 -3.10 7.03 4.15
C TRP A 25 -4.51 7.01 4.73
N LEU A 26 -5.46 6.50 3.95
CA LEU A 26 -6.86 6.34 4.32
C LEU A 26 -7.20 4.85 4.35
N GLU A 27 -7.93 4.40 5.37
CA GLU A 27 -8.56 3.07 5.31
C GLU A 27 -9.79 3.15 4.39
N LEU A 28 -9.94 2.17 3.49
CA LEU A 28 -11.14 2.06 2.66
C LEU A 28 -12.24 1.36 3.46
N SER A 29 -13.47 1.86 3.39
CA SER A 29 -14.60 1.30 4.17
C SER A 29 -15.16 0.00 3.58
N GLU A 30 -14.99 -0.22 2.28
CA GLU A 30 -15.58 -1.35 1.56
C GLU A 30 -14.67 -2.58 1.49
N ARG A 31 -13.39 -2.42 1.80
CA ARG A 31 -12.37 -3.47 1.76
C ARG A 31 -11.32 -3.19 2.81
N ASP A 32 -10.77 -4.24 3.43
CA ASP A 32 -9.64 -4.11 4.34
C ASP A 32 -8.35 -3.82 3.54
N SER A 33 -8.19 -2.55 3.22
CA SER A 33 -7.12 -1.98 2.41
C SER A 33 -6.86 -0.53 2.80
N ILE A 34 -5.67 -0.03 2.47
CA ILE A 34 -5.33 1.39 2.63
C ILE A 34 -5.10 2.03 1.28
N TYR A 35 -5.44 3.32 1.19
CA TYR A 35 -5.37 4.13 -0.02
C TYR A 35 -4.57 5.40 0.23
N LYS A 36 -3.76 5.81 -0.75
CA LYS A 36 -3.15 7.14 -0.78
C LYS A 36 -2.94 7.63 -2.19
N GLU A 37 -3.14 8.93 -2.39
CA GLU A 37 -2.83 9.62 -3.63
C GLU A 37 -1.54 10.44 -3.49
N PHE A 38 -0.70 10.36 -4.51
CA PHE A 38 0.56 11.08 -4.62
C PHE A 38 0.51 11.99 -5.85
N SER A 39 0.81 13.28 -5.65
CA SER A 39 0.90 14.25 -6.73
C SER A 39 2.35 14.67 -6.94
N PHE A 40 2.81 14.60 -8.18
CA PHE A 40 4.16 14.96 -8.61
C PHE A 40 4.14 16.17 -9.54
N LYS A 41 5.32 16.71 -9.87
CA LYS A 41 5.43 17.83 -10.80
C LYS A 41 5.08 17.44 -12.24
N ASN A 42 5.38 16.20 -12.64
CA ASN A 42 5.18 15.71 -14.00
C ASN A 42 5.15 14.18 -14.04
N PHE A 43 4.83 13.63 -15.22
CA PHE A 43 4.78 12.19 -15.46
C PHE A 43 6.09 11.45 -15.18
N ASN A 44 7.25 12.04 -15.51
CA ASN A 44 8.54 11.39 -15.30
C ASN A 44 8.80 11.12 -13.80
N GLN A 45 8.52 12.09 -12.94
CA GLN A 45 8.62 11.91 -11.49
C GLN A 45 7.66 10.84 -10.95
N ALA A 46 6.40 10.88 -11.41
CA ALA A 46 5.40 9.88 -11.04
C ALA A 46 5.83 8.46 -11.44
N PHE A 47 6.28 8.29 -12.68
CA PHE A 47 6.75 7.00 -13.18
C PHE A 47 8.05 6.54 -12.52
N GLY A 48 8.90 7.47 -12.09
CA GLY A 48 10.08 7.19 -11.27
C GLY A 48 9.72 6.56 -9.92
N LEU A 49 8.72 7.12 -9.22
CA LEU A 49 8.17 6.49 -8.01
C LEU A 49 7.66 5.08 -8.33
N MET A 50 6.79 4.95 -9.35
CA MET A 50 6.18 3.67 -9.72
C MET A 50 7.23 2.60 -10.01
N SER A 51 8.29 2.95 -10.74
CA SER A 51 9.39 2.03 -11.06
C SER A 51 10.13 1.55 -9.81
N GLY A 52 10.42 2.45 -8.86
CA GLY A 52 11.03 2.09 -7.59
C GLY A 52 10.14 1.19 -6.73
N VAL A 53 8.84 1.48 -6.71
CA VAL A 53 7.84 0.66 -6.00
C VAL A 53 7.70 -0.72 -6.63
N ALA A 54 7.73 -0.84 -7.96
CA ALA A 54 7.68 -2.13 -8.66
C ALA A 54 8.85 -3.04 -8.28
N LEU A 55 10.08 -2.51 -8.19
CA LEU A 55 11.25 -3.27 -7.75
C LEU A 55 11.09 -3.80 -6.32
N GLN A 56 10.52 -2.98 -5.42
CA GLN A 56 10.27 -3.38 -4.04
C GLN A 56 9.15 -4.42 -3.95
N ALA A 57 8.07 -4.26 -4.72
CA ALA A 57 6.96 -5.21 -4.80
C ALA A 57 7.44 -6.61 -5.25
N GLU A 58 8.28 -6.67 -6.28
CA GLU A 58 8.91 -7.93 -6.74
C GLU A 58 9.77 -8.56 -5.64
N LYS A 59 10.63 -7.77 -4.98
CA LYS A 59 11.47 -8.26 -3.88
C LYS A 59 10.66 -8.81 -2.72
N MET A 60 9.52 -8.19 -2.41
CA MET A 60 8.62 -8.61 -1.34
C MET A 60 7.65 -9.72 -1.77
N ASN A 61 7.61 -10.06 -3.06
CA ASN A 61 6.58 -10.89 -3.68
C ASN A 61 5.17 -10.44 -3.24
N HIS A 62 4.96 -9.13 -3.22
CA HIS A 62 3.72 -8.51 -2.81
C HIS A 62 3.39 -7.33 -3.72
N HIS A 63 2.41 -7.54 -4.59
CA HIS A 63 1.96 -6.56 -5.56
C HIS A 63 0.82 -5.72 -5.03
N LEU A 64 0.70 -4.52 -5.57
CA LEU A 64 -0.31 -3.53 -5.20
C LEU A 64 -1.23 -3.20 -6.37
N GLU A 65 -2.31 -2.49 -6.05
CA GLU A 65 -3.20 -1.90 -7.03
C GLU A 65 -2.86 -0.40 -7.16
N TRP A 66 -2.69 0.11 -8.38
CA TRP A 66 -2.52 1.54 -8.61
C TRP A 66 -3.30 2.05 -9.82
N PHE A 67 -3.52 3.36 -9.85
CA PHE A 67 -3.97 4.10 -11.01
C PHE A 67 -3.05 5.31 -11.21
N ASN A 68 -2.56 5.53 -12.43
CA ASN A 68 -1.73 6.69 -12.75
C ASN A 68 -2.41 7.57 -13.81
N GLY A 69 -2.66 8.82 -13.45
CA GLY A 69 -3.12 9.87 -14.35
C GLY A 69 -2.07 10.97 -14.44
N TYR A 70 -1.26 10.97 -15.50
CA TYR A 70 -0.15 11.91 -15.71
C TYR A 70 0.78 12.01 -14.47
N SER A 71 0.70 13.09 -13.71
CA SER A 71 1.54 13.34 -12.54
C SER A 71 0.93 12.85 -11.22
N ASN A 72 -0.26 12.26 -11.23
CA ASN A 72 -0.91 11.73 -10.04
C ASN A 72 -0.86 10.19 -10.03
N VAL A 73 -0.55 9.61 -8.89
CA VAL A 73 -0.53 8.15 -8.67
C VAL A 73 -1.38 7.84 -7.45
N GLN A 74 -2.44 7.07 -7.67
CA GLN A 74 -3.32 6.55 -6.63
C GLN A 74 -2.88 5.12 -6.32
N ILE A 75 -2.61 4.82 -5.06
CA ILE A 75 -2.11 3.51 -4.60
C ILE A 75 -3.09 2.94 -3.59
N THR A 76 -3.50 1.69 -3.82
CA THR A 76 -4.26 0.87 -2.88
C THR A 76 -3.43 -0.35 -2.49
N LEU A 77 -3.21 -0.55 -1.19
CA LEU A 77 -2.49 -1.70 -0.63
C LEU A 77 -3.44 -2.66 0.07
N THR A 78 -3.30 -3.94 -0.25
CA THR A 78 -4.14 -5.05 0.24
C THR A 78 -3.44 -6.36 -0.10
N SER A 79 -3.54 -7.36 0.77
CA SER A 79 -2.98 -8.68 0.47
C SER A 79 -3.97 -9.53 -0.30
N HIS A 80 -3.77 -9.68 -1.62
CA HIS A 80 -4.68 -10.39 -2.53
C HIS A 80 -4.95 -11.85 -2.15
N ASP A 81 -3.99 -12.52 -1.51
CA ASP A 81 -4.10 -13.91 -1.08
C ASP A 81 -5.10 -14.10 0.06
N CYS A 82 -5.31 -13.09 0.91
CA CYS A 82 -6.22 -13.16 2.04
C CYS A 82 -7.31 -12.08 2.05
N GLY A 83 -7.29 -11.12 1.12
CA GLY A 83 -8.27 -10.04 0.98
C GLY A 83 -8.24 -8.99 2.08
N VAL A 84 -7.16 -8.94 2.87
CA VAL A 84 -7.05 -8.14 4.10
C VAL A 84 -5.67 -7.49 4.22
N LEU A 85 -5.53 -6.52 5.13
CA LEU A 85 -4.26 -5.88 5.43
C LEU A 85 -3.36 -6.82 6.25
N THR A 86 -2.11 -6.92 5.83
CA THR A 86 -1.08 -7.72 6.51
C THR A 86 0.18 -6.89 6.71
N LYS A 87 1.20 -7.45 7.37
CA LYS A 87 2.52 -6.86 7.59
C LYS A 87 3.32 -6.57 6.30
N ARG A 88 2.88 -7.09 5.15
CA ARG A 88 3.53 -6.92 3.86
C ARG A 88 3.18 -5.58 3.23
#